data_AF-A0A3M1LDK6-F1
#
_entry.id   AF-A0A3M1LDK6-F1
#
_cell.length_a   1.000
_cell.length_b   1.000
_cell.length_c   1.000
_cell.angle_alpha   90.00
_cell.angle_beta   90.00
_cell.angle_gamma   90.00
#
_symmetry.space_group_name_H-M   'P 1'
#
loop_
_entity.id
_entity.type
_entity.pdbx_description
1 polymer ?
#
loop_
_entity_poly.entity_id
_entity_poly.type
_entity_poly.pdbx_seq_one_letter_code
_entity_poly.pdbx_strand_id
1 'polypeptide(L)'
;MQKKWYLSLSISLLTLFNYPEQVLAHGATIKYRLTNAIQIQATYDDGQPIANGQVTVYSPDDPNTPWLQGKTDSSGYFYFVPSEAKTGSWDIRVRQAGHGGFLSIPVNAIANNSSSQPNWSQPDSHYHPWQKGLIAITGVWGFIGTALFFQRLSQNQNS
;
A
#
# COMPACT_ATOMS: atom_id res chain seq x y z
N MET A 1 -80.89 19.82 24.52
CA MET A 1 -79.79 19.54 23.56
C MET A 1 -78.73 20.64 23.67
N GLN A 2 -77.77 20.58 24.62
CA GLN A 2 -76.79 21.68 24.83
C GLN A 2 -75.42 21.22 25.41
N LYS A 3 -75.06 19.93 25.36
CA LYS A 3 -73.84 19.40 26.04
C LYS A 3 -72.77 18.79 25.15
N LYS A 4 -72.93 18.78 23.82
CA LYS A 4 -71.94 18.17 22.90
C LYS A 4 -70.90 19.15 22.33
N TRP A 5 -71.10 20.46 22.45
CA TRP A 5 -70.18 21.47 21.88
C TRP A 5 -68.96 21.79 22.75
N TYR A 6 -69.06 21.68 24.08
CA TYR A 6 -67.93 21.95 24.99
C TYR A 6 -66.80 20.92 24.86
N LEU A 7 -67.13 19.66 24.54
CA LEU A 7 -66.13 18.61 24.29
C LEU A 7 -65.31 18.86 23.02
N SER A 8 -65.94 19.30 21.93
CA SER A 8 -65.21 19.71 20.72
C SER A 8 -64.36 20.96 20.94
N LEU A 9 -64.82 21.91 21.76
CA LEU A 9 -64.05 23.11 22.10
C LEU A 9 -62.80 22.77 22.92
N SER A 10 -62.92 21.86 23.91
CA SER A 10 -61.77 21.40 24.71
C SER A 10 -60.76 20.59 23.90
N ILE A 11 -61.23 19.74 22.96
CA ILE A 11 -60.32 18.98 22.08
C ILE A 11 -59.61 19.93 21.10
N SER A 12 -60.29 20.96 20.60
CA SER A 12 -59.68 21.97 19.73
C SER A 12 -58.73 22.91 20.46
N LEU A 13 -58.89 23.12 21.77
CA LEU A 13 -58.00 23.95 22.58
C LEU A 13 -56.74 23.18 23.02
N LEU A 14 -56.81 21.85 23.13
CA LEU A 14 -55.67 21.01 23.51
C LEU A 14 -54.61 20.86 22.40
N THR A 15 -54.95 21.08 21.12
CA THR A 15 -54.00 20.95 20.00
C THR A 15 -53.10 22.18 19.82
N LEU A 16 -53.36 23.28 20.54
CA LEU A 16 -52.59 24.53 20.43
C LEU A 16 -51.29 24.55 21.26
N PHE A 17 -51.01 23.50 22.04
CA PHE A 17 -49.79 23.39 22.87
C PHE A 17 -48.77 22.39 22.29
N ASN A 18 -48.49 22.47 20.99
CA ASN A 18 -47.37 21.75 20.39
C ASN A 18 -46.09 22.59 20.50
N TYR A 19 -45.25 22.31 21.50
CA TYR A 19 -43.91 22.88 21.58
C TYR A 19 -43.03 22.19 20.52
N PRO A 20 -42.35 22.93 19.62
CA PRO A 20 -41.37 22.30 18.74
C PRO A 20 -40.23 21.75 19.59
N GLU A 21 -40.04 20.43 19.61
CA GLU A 21 -38.83 19.85 20.15
C GLU A 21 -37.63 20.36 19.34
N GLN A 22 -36.63 20.91 20.02
CA GLN A 22 -35.38 21.30 19.38
C GLN A 22 -34.63 20.03 18.99
N VAL A 23 -34.86 19.57 17.76
CA VAL A 23 -34.07 18.48 17.19
C VAL A 23 -32.68 19.03 16.89
N LEU A 24 -31.68 18.55 17.63
CA LEU A 24 -30.26 18.85 17.36
C LEU A 24 -29.83 18.14 16.08
N ALA A 25 -30.05 18.79 14.94
CA ALA A 25 -29.41 18.41 13.69
C ALA A 25 -27.90 18.59 13.89
N HIS A 26 -27.14 17.49 13.79
CA HIS A 26 -25.69 17.54 13.90
C HIS A 26 -25.13 18.18 12.62
N GLY A 27 -24.38 19.28 12.76
CA GLY A 27 -23.63 19.87 11.65
C GLY A 27 -22.39 19.04 11.34
N ALA A 28 -22.16 18.72 10.06
CA ALA A 28 -20.93 18.08 9.60
C ALA A 28 -19.98 19.13 9.02
N THR A 29 -18.74 19.19 9.50
CA THR A 29 -17.68 20.02 8.88
C THR A 29 -16.77 19.13 8.04
N ILE A 30 -16.66 19.44 6.74
CA ILE A 30 -15.78 18.72 5.82
C ILE A 30 -14.59 19.62 5.47
N LYS A 31 -13.37 19.08 5.56
CA LYS A 31 -12.13 19.75 5.13
C LYS A 31 -11.40 18.85 4.14
N TYR A 32 -10.72 19.44 3.17
CA TYR A 32 -9.90 18.72 2.19
C TYR A 32 -8.53 19.37 2.04
N ARG A 33 -7.55 18.59 1.58
CA ARG A 33 -6.23 19.06 1.15
C ARG A 33 -5.78 18.19 -0.03
N LEU A 34 -5.20 18.82 -1.05
CA LEU A 34 -4.57 18.10 -2.16
C LEU A 34 -3.20 17.60 -1.73
N THR A 35 -2.87 16.36 -2.06
CA THR A 35 -1.59 15.73 -1.73
C THR A 35 -1.17 14.79 -2.86
N ASN A 36 0.12 14.51 -2.95
CA ASN A 36 0.66 13.60 -3.96
C ASN A 36 0.65 12.17 -3.41
N ALA A 37 -0.17 11.31 -4.01
CA ALA A 37 -0.19 9.90 -3.71
C ALA A 37 0.82 9.15 -4.60
N ILE A 38 1.42 8.11 -4.04
CA ILE A 38 2.18 7.11 -4.79
C ILE A 38 1.23 6.00 -5.18
N GLN A 39 1.17 5.71 -6.49
CA GLN A 39 0.45 4.58 -7.06
C GLN A 39 1.42 3.44 -7.35
N ILE A 40 1.00 2.22 -7.00
CA ILE A 40 1.71 0.99 -7.30
C ILE A 40 0.77 0.11 -8.12
N GLN A 41 1.30 -0.54 -9.16
CA GLN A 41 0.61 -1.60 -9.88
C GLN A 41 1.38 -2.90 -9.67
N ALA A 42 0.69 -3.94 -9.22
CA ALA A 42 1.24 -5.27 -9.04
C ALA A 42 0.63 -6.24 -10.06
N THR A 43 1.48 -6.82 -10.90
CA THR A 43 1.10 -7.84 -11.89
C THR A 43 2.00 -9.05 -11.77
N TYR A 44 1.50 -10.20 -12.19
CA TYR A 44 2.30 -11.39 -12.46
C TYR A 44 3.12 -11.21 -13.76
N ASP A 45 4.04 -12.14 -14.03
CA ASP A 45 4.91 -12.11 -15.22
C ASP A 45 4.13 -12.22 -16.53
N ASP A 46 2.93 -12.80 -16.49
CA ASP A 46 2.00 -12.88 -17.63
C ASP A 46 1.13 -11.63 -17.79
N GLY A 47 1.33 -10.62 -16.93
CA GLY A 47 0.60 -9.35 -16.93
C GLY A 47 -0.73 -9.38 -16.19
N GLN A 48 -1.17 -10.52 -15.65
CA GLN A 48 -2.41 -10.56 -14.85
C GLN A 48 -2.25 -9.75 -13.55
N PRO A 49 -3.28 -9.03 -13.11
CA PRO A 49 -3.20 -8.25 -11.89
C PRO A 49 -3.11 -9.16 -10.65
N ILE A 50 -2.25 -8.79 -9.71
CA ILE A 50 -2.21 -9.39 -8.38
C ILE A 50 -3.35 -8.77 -7.56
N ALA A 51 -4.56 -9.30 -7.71
CA ALA A 51 -5.76 -8.78 -7.05
C ALA A 51 -5.83 -9.23 -5.58
N ASN A 52 -6.18 -8.34 -4.64
CA ASN A 52 -6.19 -8.62 -3.20
C ASN A 52 -4.83 -9.10 -2.63
N GLY A 53 -3.72 -8.78 -3.31
CA GLY A 53 -2.37 -9.05 -2.82
C GLY A 53 -2.07 -8.23 -1.57
N GLN A 54 -1.46 -8.86 -0.57
CA GLN A 54 -1.06 -8.19 0.65
C GLN A 54 0.08 -7.21 0.37
N VAL A 55 -0.10 -5.95 0.74
CA VAL A 55 0.90 -4.90 0.60
C VAL A 55 1.42 -4.51 1.98
N THR A 56 2.74 -4.44 2.12
CA THR A 56 3.44 -3.92 3.30
C THR A 56 4.38 -2.81 2.85
N VAL A 57 4.22 -1.62 3.42
CA VAL A 57 5.04 -0.44 3.16
C VAL A 57 5.90 -0.16 4.40
N TYR A 58 7.19 0.06 4.18
CA TYR A 58 8.17 0.43 5.19
C TYR A 58 8.67 1.85 4.92
N SER A 59 8.85 2.63 5.98
CA SER A 59 9.29 4.01 5.86
C SER A 59 10.82 4.11 5.83
N PRO A 60 11.40 5.17 5.23
CA PRO A 60 12.85 5.33 5.16
C PRO A 60 13.56 5.30 6.52
N ASP A 61 12.90 5.78 7.57
CA ASP A 61 13.48 5.89 8.92
C ASP A 61 13.45 4.56 9.69
N ASP A 62 12.56 3.64 9.32
CA ASP A 62 12.41 2.33 9.95
C ASP A 62 12.03 1.29 8.88
N PRO A 63 13.04 0.68 8.22
CA PRO A 63 12.82 -0.30 7.16
C PRO A 63 12.42 -1.69 7.69
N ASN A 64 12.44 -1.90 9.01
CA ASN A 64 12.16 -3.21 9.61
C ASN A 64 10.74 -3.32 10.17
N THR A 65 10.11 -2.19 10.52
CA THR A 65 8.75 -2.16 11.03
C THR A 65 7.76 -1.71 9.94
N PRO A 66 6.69 -2.47 9.67
CA PRO A 66 5.63 -2.02 8.75
C PRO A 66 5.06 -0.65 9.15
N TRP A 67 5.16 0.32 8.25
CA TRP A 67 4.53 1.63 8.42
C TRP A 67 3.06 1.62 8.01
N LEU A 68 2.75 0.95 6.90
CA LEU A 68 1.39 0.76 6.41
C LEU A 68 1.21 -0.65 5.87
N GLN A 69 0.05 -1.24 6.11
CA GLN A 69 -0.35 -2.51 5.52
C GLN A 69 -1.71 -2.36 4.85
N GLY A 70 -1.90 -3.07 3.75
CA GLY A 70 -3.13 -3.02 2.98
C GLY A 70 -3.22 -4.14 1.95
N LYS A 71 -4.09 -3.94 0.97
CA LYS A 71 -4.23 -4.87 -0.16
C LYS A 71 -4.37 -4.10 -1.46
N THR A 72 -3.89 -4.69 -2.54
CA THR A 72 -4.21 -4.20 -3.89
C THR A 72 -5.70 -4.40 -4.20
N ASP A 73 -6.23 -3.54 -5.06
CA ASP A 73 -7.58 -3.69 -5.60
C ASP A 73 -7.68 -4.82 -6.65
N SER A 74 -8.85 -5.00 -7.27
CA SER A 74 -9.09 -6.02 -8.29
C SER A 74 -8.25 -5.87 -9.55
N SER A 75 -7.74 -4.67 -9.82
CA SER A 75 -6.87 -4.35 -10.96
C SER A 75 -5.39 -4.36 -10.58
N GLY A 76 -5.05 -4.76 -9.35
CA GLY A 76 -3.69 -4.86 -8.86
C GLY A 76 -3.11 -3.52 -8.39
N TYR A 77 -3.92 -2.47 -8.23
CA TYR A 77 -3.44 -1.17 -7.78
C TYR A 77 -3.45 -1.02 -6.26
N PHE A 78 -2.47 -0.29 -5.74
CA PHE A 78 -2.42 0.18 -4.36
C PHE A 78 -1.93 1.62 -4.32
N TYR A 79 -2.49 2.42 -3.40
CA TYR A 79 -2.14 3.83 -3.24
C TYR A 79 -1.77 4.12 -1.80
N PHE A 80 -0.75 4.94 -1.60
CA PHE A 80 -0.45 5.52 -0.30
C PHE A 80 0.10 6.93 -0.44
N VAL A 81 -0.09 7.75 0.59
CA VAL A 81 0.46 9.10 0.64
C VAL A 81 1.61 9.08 1.66
N PRO A 82 2.87 9.21 1.23
CA PRO A 82 3.97 9.34 2.17
C PRO A 82 3.82 10.63 2.97
N SER A 83 4.24 10.62 4.24
CA SER A 83 4.30 11.86 5.03
C SER A 83 5.29 12.84 4.39
N GLU A 84 4.89 14.11 4.20
CA GLU A 84 5.71 15.16 3.57
C GLU A 84 7.07 15.37 4.25
N ALA A 85 7.20 15.02 5.53
CA ALA A 85 8.45 15.12 6.30
C ALA A 85 9.43 13.95 6.04
N LYS A 86 8.99 12.84 5.44
CA LYS A 86 9.76 11.61 5.31
C LYS A 86 10.30 11.44 3.89
N THR A 87 11.46 12.02 3.66
CA THR A 87 12.25 11.81 2.43
C THR A 87 13.11 10.56 2.54
N GLY A 88 13.36 9.90 1.42
CA GLY A 88 14.22 8.71 1.34
C GLY A 88 13.55 7.56 0.61
N SER A 89 14.16 6.39 0.69
CA SER A 89 13.66 5.18 0.04
C SER A 89 12.52 4.54 0.83
N TRP A 90 11.35 4.47 0.21
CA TRP A 90 10.20 3.75 0.72
C TRP A 90 10.20 2.35 0.15
N ASP A 91 10.19 1.35 1.02
CA ASP A 91 10.22 -0.04 0.61
C ASP A 91 8.82 -0.64 0.64
N ILE A 92 8.43 -1.31 -0.43
CA ILE A 92 7.12 -1.92 -0.59
C ILE A 92 7.27 -3.38 -0.95
N ARG A 93 6.54 -4.23 -0.24
CA ARG A 93 6.44 -5.65 -0.50
C ARG A 93 5.00 -6.00 -0.83
N VAL A 94 4.78 -6.66 -1.98
CA VAL A 94 3.48 -7.18 -2.38
C VAL A 94 3.54 -8.70 -2.40
N ARG A 95 2.57 -9.39 -1.79
CA ARG A 95 2.54 -10.86 -1.67
C ARG A 95 1.15 -11.42 -1.93
N GLN A 96 1.07 -12.50 -2.72
CA GLN A 96 -0.13 -13.31 -2.90
C GLN A 96 0.23 -14.77 -3.16
N ALA A 97 -0.29 -15.69 -2.34
CA ALA A 97 -0.13 -17.14 -2.52
C ALA A 97 1.32 -17.59 -2.83
N GLY A 98 2.30 -17.09 -2.06
CA GLY A 98 3.72 -17.39 -2.24
C GLY A 98 4.43 -16.59 -3.33
N HIS A 99 3.70 -15.98 -4.26
CA HIS A 99 4.22 -15.06 -5.26
C HIS A 99 4.27 -13.63 -4.71
N GLY A 100 5.08 -12.78 -5.33
CA GLY A 100 5.16 -11.38 -4.92
C GLY A 100 6.41 -10.66 -5.40
N GLY A 101 6.46 -9.38 -5.08
CA GLY A 101 7.54 -8.49 -5.48
C GLY A 101 8.00 -7.59 -4.34
N PHE A 102 9.15 -6.98 -4.55
CA PHE A 102 9.70 -5.94 -3.71
C PHE A 102 10.07 -4.75 -4.59
N LEU A 103 9.74 -3.54 -4.14
CA LEU A 103 9.99 -2.28 -4.83
C LEU A 103 10.53 -1.26 -3.81
N SER A 104 11.55 -0.51 -4.19
CA SER A 104 12.05 0.62 -3.40
C SER A 104 11.82 1.90 -4.20
N ILE A 105 11.11 2.87 -3.61
CA ILE A 105 10.72 4.12 -4.27
C ILE A 105 11.49 5.26 -3.61
N PRO A 106 12.40 5.94 -4.34
CA PRO A 106 13.06 7.13 -3.82
C PRO A 106 12.07 8.30 -3.79
N VAL A 107 11.69 8.75 -2.59
CA VAL A 107 10.86 9.94 -2.40
C VAL A 107 11.75 11.09 -1.97
N ASN A 108 12.00 12.02 -2.88
CA ASN A 108 12.68 13.27 -2.56
C ASN A 108 11.69 14.25 -1.94
N ALA A 109 12.15 15.15 -1.07
CA ALA A 109 11.34 16.30 -0.66
C ALA A 109 10.88 17.00 -1.95
N ILE A 110 9.57 17.12 -2.14
CA ILE A 110 9.02 17.69 -3.36
C ILE A 110 9.39 19.17 -3.37
N ALA A 111 10.40 19.53 -4.17
CA ALA A 111 10.46 20.86 -4.74
C ALA A 111 9.20 21.01 -5.60
N ASN A 112 8.36 21.98 -5.26
CA ASN A 112 7.02 22.26 -5.77
C ASN A 112 6.89 22.55 -7.28
N ASN A 113 7.80 22.08 -8.14
CA ASN A 113 7.81 22.40 -9.56
C ASN A 113 8.25 21.20 -10.37
N SER A 114 7.32 20.30 -10.69
CA SER A 114 7.33 19.59 -11.97
C SER A 114 5.93 19.06 -12.22
N SER A 115 5.28 19.62 -13.23
CA SER A 115 4.18 18.99 -13.96
C SER A 115 4.70 17.72 -14.62
N SER A 116 4.95 16.69 -13.81
CA SER A 116 5.38 15.38 -14.29
C SER A 116 4.14 14.62 -14.70
N GLN A 117 4.02 14.31 -15.99
CA GLN A 117 3.11 13.26 -16.44
C GLN A 117 3.36 11.99 -15.60
N PRO A 118 2.32 11.21 -15.27
CA PRO A 118 2.51 9.93 -14.58
C PRO A 118 3.34 9.02 -15.48
N ASN A 119 4.64 8.94 -15.21
CA ASN A 119 5.54 8.03 -15.88
C ASN A 119 5.70 6.80 -14.99
N TRP A 120 5.39 5.63 -15.53
CA TRP A 120 5.63 4.37 -14.82
C TRP A 120 7.13 4.15 -14.71
N SER A 121 7.69 4.36 -13.51
CA SER A 121 9.06 3.99 -13.20
C SER A 121 9.08 2.49 -12.94
N GLN A 122 9.56 1.71 -13.91
CA GLN A 122 9.88 0.30 -13.66
C GLN A 122 11.13 0.22 -12.77
N PRO A 123 11.22 -0.77 -11.86
CA PRO A 123 12.46 -1.03 -11.15
C PRO A 123 13.56 -1.33 -12.18
N ASP A 124 14.62 -0.52 -12.20
CA ASP A 124 15.79 -0.76 -13.04
C ASP A 124 16.48 -2.06 -12.59
N SER A 125 16.21 -3.17 -13.28
CA SER A 125 16.92 -4.45 -13.09
C SER A 125 18.29 -4.48 -13.78
N HIS A 126 18.88 -3.31 -14.02
CA HIS A 126 20.14 -3.16 -14.73
C HIS A 126 21.32 -3.35 -13.77
N TYR A 127 21.79 -4.60 -13.63
CA TYR A 127 23.04 -4.89 -12.93
C TYR A 127 24.22 -4.17 -13.63
N HIS A 128 25.04 -3.47 -12.85
CA HIS A 128 26.28 -2.88 -13.38
C HIS A 128 27.20 -3.98 -13.94
N PRO A 129 27.97 -3.72 -15.01
CA PRO A 129 28.84 -4.72 -15.64
C PRO A 129 29.77 -5.47 -14.67
N TRP A 130 30.26 -4.79 -13.64
CA TRP A 130 31.12 -5.40 -12.62
C TRP A 130 30.36 -6.36 -11.69
N GLN A 131 29.09 -6.07 -11.36
CA GLN A 131 28.23 -6.97 -10.59
C GLN A 131 27.98 -8.27 -11.36
N LYS A 132 27.73 -8.16 -12.68
CA LYS A 132 27.62 -9.33 -13.57
C LYS A 132 28.93 -10.14 -13.58
N GLY A 133 30.07 -9.47 -13.60
CA GLY A 133 31.39 -10.10 -13.49
C GLY A 133 31.57 -10.90 -12.19
N LEU A 134 31.21 -10.31 -11.05
CA LEU A 134 31.30 -10.99 -9.76
C LEU A 134 30.37 -12.22 -9.65
N ILE A 135 29.16 -12.12 -10.18
CA ILE A 135 28.21 -13.25 -10.24
C ILE A 135 28.82 -14.40 -11.06
N ALA A 136 29.43 -14.10 -12.21
CA ALA A 136 30.10 -15.11 -13.03
C ALA A 136 31.27 -15.78 -12.31
N ILE A 137 32.15 -14.99 -11.66
CA ILE A 137 33.33 -15.52 -10.95
C ILE A 137 32.92 -16.42 -9.77
N THR A 138 31.97 -15.97 -8.95
CA THR A 138 31.50 -16.74 -7.80
C THR A 138 30.78 -18.01 -8.20
N GLY A 139 30.02 -17.98 -9.30
CA GLY A 139 29.40 -19.17 -9.88
C GLY A 139 30.43 -20.22 -10.30
N VAL A 140 31.44 -19.83 -11.08
CA VAL A 140 32.52 -20.74 -11.51
C VAL A 140 33.28 -21.33 -10.31
N TRP A 141 33.59 -20.50 -9.31
CA TRP A 141 34.26 -20.96 -8.09
C TRP A 141 33.43 -21.98 -7.30
N GLY A 142 32.10 -21.78 -7.22
CA GLY A 142 31.20 -22.74 -6.58
C GLY A 142 31.21 -24.12 -7.24
N PHE A 143 31.25 -24.18 -8.58
CA PHE A 143 31.35 -25.44 -9.31
C PHE A 143 32.70 -26.13 -9.07
N ILE A 144 33.80 -25.38 -9.05
CA ILE A 144 35.14 -25.93 -8.76
C ILE A 144 35.18 -26.50 -7.34
N GLY A 145 34.70 -25.76 -6.35
CA GLY A 145 34.66 -26.23 -4.95
C GLY A 145 33.83 -27.50 -4.78
N THR A 146 32.70 -27.59 -5.48
CA THR A 146 31.84 -28.78 -5.47
C THR A 146 32.56 -29.98 -6.09
N ALA A 147 33.25 -29.81 -7.22
CA ALA A 147 34.01 -30.88 -7.87
C ALA A 147 35.14 -31.40 -6.96
N LEU A 148 35.90 -30.49 -6.33
CA LEU A 148 36.97 -30.86 -5.40
C LEU A 148 36.46 -31.59 -4.16
N PHE A 149 35.29 -31.20 -3.63
CA PHE A 149 34.67 -31.87 -2.50
C PHE A 149 34.35 -33.35 -2.79
N PHE A 150 33.76 -33.63 -3.97
CA PHE A 150 33.49 -35.00 -4.39
C PHE A 150 34.75 -35.80 -4.74
N GLN A 151 35.78 -35.16 -5.28
CA GLN A 151 37.09 -35.80 -5.49
C GLN A 151 37.70 -36.27 -4.16
N ARG A 152 37.61 -35.47 -3.10
CA ARG A 152 38.10 -35.84 -1.76
C ARG A 152 37.30 -37.01 -1.16
N LEU A 153 35.98 -37.02 -1.32
CA LEU A 153 35.13 -38.12 -0.84
C LEU A 153 35.46 -39.44 -1.54
N SER A 154 35.74 -39.40 -2.84
CA SER A 154 36.18 -40.59 -3.61
C SER A 154 37.50 -41.16 -3.13
N GLN A 155 38.48 -40.31 -2.76
CA GLN A 155 39.77 -40.77 -2.23
C GLN A 155 39.65 -41.49 -0.88
N ASN A 156 38.77 -41.03 0.02
CA ASN A 156 38.56 -41.65 1.33
C ASN A 156 37.82 -43.00 1.29
N GLN A 157 37.13 -43.35 0.20
CA GLN A 157 36.44 -44.64 0.05
C GLN A 157 37.38 -45.76 -0.48
N ASN A 158 38.55 -45.40 -1.00
CA ASN A 158 39.55 -46.32 -1.56
C ASN A 158 40.78 -46.49 -0.63
N SER A 159 40.68 -46.05 0.63
CA SER A 159 41.69 -46.20 1.69
C SER A 159 41.19 -47.19 2.74
#